data_AF-A0A0W8FQU4-F1
#
_entry.id   AF-A0A0W8FQU4-F1
#
_cell.length_a   1.000
_cell.length_b   1.000
_cell.length_c   1.000
_cell.angle_alpha   90.00
_cell.angle_beta   90.00
_cell.angle_gamma   90.00
#
_symmetry.space_group_name_H-M   'P 1'
#
loop_
_entity.id
_entity.type
_entity.pdbx_description
1 polymer ?
#
loop_
_entity_poly.entity_id
_entity_poly.type
_entity_poly.pdbx_seq_one_letter_code
_entity_poly.pdbx_strand_id
1 'polypeptide(L)'
;MTLGQHLEKEGIAKKVAREFVLPMAGSIWSAPDGKIADFPVETFARFYENHGLLSLTEHPQWYFVSGGSQSYVRAFLKDFKGEVVANCAVAGIRREASRVAVGLPGAGEAFYDRVIIAAHADEALKLLSDPSPEESRLLLAWTYSQNNTILHRDISYLPQNQRAWASWNYIREAGMDADAPVTLTYDMTRLQCLKTKERYCVTLNPARPIPEASVIRQIDYTHPVYNFASLSSQKELGRLNGVRNTYFCGSYFGYGFHEDAVRSAVDVGRMFSIDL
;
A
#
# COMPACT_ATOMS: atom_id res chain seq x y z
N MET A 1 15.35 3.25 -17.10
CA MET A 1 16.10 2.00 -16.91
C MET A 1 15.41 1.20 -15.82
N THR A 2 15.20 -0.09 -16.04
CA THR A 2 14.63 -0.99 -15.03
C THR A 2 15.70 -1.44 -14.02
N LEU A 3 15.27 -1.98 -12.89
CA LEU A 3 16.16 -2.58 -11.89
C LEU A 3 16.98 -3.72 -12.50
N GLY A 4 16.35 -4.62 -13.25
CA GLY A 4 17.03 -5.75 -13.91
C GLY A 4 18.13 -5.29 -14.87
N GLN A 5 17.83 -4.31 -15.74
CA GLN A 5 18.80 -3.70 -16.65
C GLN A 5 19.98 -3.08 -15.90
N HIS A 6 19.72 -2.43 -14.77
CA HIS A 6 20.77 -1.86 -13.95
C HIS A 6 21.67 -2.93 -13.33
N LEU A 7 21.07 -3.96 -12.72
CA LEU A 7 21.83 -5.06 -12.09
C LEU A 7 22.73 -5.78 -13.10
N GLU A 8 22.25 -6.00 -14.33
CA GLU A 8 23.05 -6.58 -15.42
C GLU A 8 24.18 -5.66 -15.85
N LYS A 9 23.88 -4.36 -16.05
CA LYS A 9 24.86 -3.35 -16.45
C LYS A 9 26.00 -3.21 -15.43
N GLU A 10 25.70 -3.24 -14.14
CA GLU A 10 26.69 -3.14 -13.06
C GLU A 10 27.38 -4.48 -12.76
N GLY A 11 27.07 -5.55 -13.50
CA GLY A 11 27.71 -6.86 -13.34
C GLY A 11 27.36 -7.58 -12.04
N ILE A 12 26.21 -7.26 -11.42
CA ILE A 12 25.77 -7.91 -10.19
C ILE A 12 25.51 -9.39 -10.46
N ALA A 13 26.10 -10.26 -9.63
CA ALA A 13 25.96 -11.70 -9.77
C ALA A 13 24.48 -12.11 -9.75
N LYS A 14 24.06 -12.94 -10.72
CA LYS A 14 22.66 -13.42 -10.84
C LYS A 14 22.12 -14.02 -9.54
N LYS A 15 22.98 -14.70 -8.79
CA LYS A 15 22.63 -15.28 -7.49
C LYS A 15 22.25 -14.19 -6.46
N VAL A 16 23.05 -13.13 -6.35
CA VAL A 16 22.79 -11.99 -5.45
C VAL A 16 21.51 -11.26 -5.88
N ALA A 17 21.33 -11.04 -7.18
CA ALA A 17 20.10 -10.42 -7.68
C ALA A 17 18.85 -11.24 -7.29
N ARG A 18 18.86 -12.55 -7.56
CA ARG A 18 17.71 -13.45 -7.36
C ARG A 18 17.43 -13.82 -5.91
N GLU A 19 18.47 -13.92 -5.08
CA GLU A 19 18.34 -14.40 -3.70
C GLU A 19 18.32 -13.27 -2.67
N PHE A 20 18.69 -12.04 -3.04
CA PHE A 20 18.73 -10.91 -2.12
C PHE A 20 17.99 -9.68 -2.65
N VAL A 21 18.40 -9.13 -3.80
CA VAL A 21 17.87 -7.83 -4.27
C VAL A 21 16.38 -7.92 -4.64
N LEU A 22 16.01 -8.86 -5.51
CA LEU A 22 14.62 -9.02 -5.96
C LEU A 22 13.68 -9.46 -4.81
N PRO A 23 14.04 -10.44 -3.95
CA PRO A 23 13.21 -10.80 -2.79
C PRO A 23 12.97 -9.64 -1.81
N MET A 24 14.00 -8.85 -1.51
CA MET A 24 13.87 -7.69 -0.64
C MET A 24 12.94 -6.64 -1.25
N ALA A 25 13.10 -6.34 -2.54
CA ALA A 25 12.21 -5.43 -3.26
C ALA A 25 10.77 -5.96 -3.32
N GLY A 26 10.58 -7.23 -3.68
CA GLY A 26 9.27 -7.88 -3.74
C GLY A 26 8.54 -7.88 -2.39
N SER A 27 9.28 -8.00 -1.28
CA SER A 27 8.74 -7.90 0.08
C SER A 27 8.23 -6.50 0.43
N ILE A 28 8.88 -5.44 -0.08
CA ILE A 28 8.50 -4.04 0.21
C ILE A 28 7.24 -3.66 -0.56
N TRP A 29 7.20 -3.97 -1.86
CA TRP A 29 6.09 -3.57 -2.73
C TRP A 29 5.04 -4.67 -2.95
N SER A 30 5.12 -5.77 -2.19
CA SER A 30 4.19 -6.92 -2.29
C SER A 30 3.93 -7.34 -3.74
N ALA A 31 5.00 -7.42 -4.52
CA ALA A 31 4.97 -7.67 -5.96
C ALA A 31 5.81 -8.90 -6.29
N PRO A 32 5.40 -9.72 -7.29
CA PRO A 32 6.18 -10.88 -7.74
C PRO A 32 7.60 -10.51 -8.13
N ASP A 33 8.56 -11.42 -7.87
CA ASP A 33 9.97 -11.23 -8.22
C ASP A 33 10.17 -10.96 -9.72
N GLY A 34 9.40 -11.62 -10.60
CA GLY A 34 9.47 -11.41 -12.05
C GLY A 34 9.12 -9.98 -12.45
N LYS A 35 8.15 -9.37 -11.77
CA LYS A 35 7.71 -7.98 -12.02
C LYS A 35 8.62 -6.95 -11.38
N ILE A 36 9.32 -7.29 -10.31
CA ILE A 36 10.19 -6.33 -9.61
C ILE A 36 11.47 -6.03 -10.41
N ALA A 37 11.87 -6.92 -11.32
CA ALA A 37 12.96 -6.66 -12.26
C ALA A 37 12.65 -5.48 -13.21
N ASP A 38 11.36 -5.26 -13.53
CA ASP A 38 10.90 -4.16 -14.38
C ASP A 38 10.71 -2.83 -13.63
N PHE A 39 10.90 -2.85 -12.30
CA PHE A 39 10.70 -1.69 -11.45
C PHE A 39 11.67 -0.55 -11.80
N PRO A 40 11.24 0.73 -11.78
CA PRO A 40 12.14 1.84 -12.06
C PRO A 40 13.26 1.97 -11.01
N VAL A 41 14.51 1.82 -11.47
CA VAL A 41 15.69 1.76 -10.59
C VAL A 41 15.88 3.01 -9.73
N GLU A 42 15.53 4.19 -10.23
CA GLU A 42 15.65 5.45 -9.48
C GLU A 42 14.73 5.44 -8.26
N THR A 43 13.49 4.98 -8.42
CA THR A 43 12.51 4.89 -7.32
C THR A 43 12.95 3.85 -6.31
N PHE A 44 13.45 2.70 -6.76
CA PHE A 44 14.05 1.67 -5.92
C PHE A 44 15.21 2.24 -5.09
N ALA A 45 16.18 2.90 -5.72
CA ALA A 45 17.38 3.41 -5.07
C ALA A 45 17.04 4.48 -4.03
N ARG A 46 16.19 5.47 -4.37
CA ARG A 46 15.74 6.49 -3.43
C ARG A 46 15.02 5.90 -2.23
N PHE A 47 14.17 4.89 -2.44
CA PHE A 47 13.50 4.22 -1.33
C PHE A 47 14.51 3.52 -0.41
N TYR A 48 15.44 2.76 -0.99
CA TYR A 48 16.44 2.04 -0.20
C TYR A 48 17.36 2.99 0.59
N GLU A 49 17.74 4.12 0.00
CA GLU A 49 18.52 5.16 0.68
C GLU A 49 17.72 5.76 1.86
N ASN A 50 16.49 6.20 1.61
CA ASN A 50 15.63 6.80 2.64
C ASN A 50 15.34 5.86 3.83
N HIS A 51 15.40 4.54 3.61
CA HIS A 51 15.12 3.52 4.63
C HIS A 51 16.38 2.83 5.16
N GLY A 52 17.57 3.31 4.80
CA GLY A 52 18.85 2.74 5.25
C GLY A 52 19.06 1.28 4.85
N LEU A 53 18.45 0.86 3.74
CA LEU A 53 18.57 -0.48 3.16
C LEU A 53 19.78 -0.63 2.23
N LEU A 54 20.46 0.48 1.91
CA LEU A 54 21.77 0.46 1.23
C LEU A 54 22.95 0.33 2.21
N SER A 55 22.70 0.46 3.52
CA SER A 55 23.73 0.37 4.55
C SER A 55 23.77 -1.03 5.16
N LEU A 56 24.96 -1.51 5.55
CA LEU A 56 25.13 -2.78 6.28
C LEU A 56 25.05 -2.61 7.81
N THR A 57 25.12 -1.37 8.27
CA THR A 57 25.10 -0.94 9.67
C THR A 57 24.21 0.30 9.79
N GLU A 58 23.85 0.68 11.02
CA GLU A 58 23.08 1.92 11.30
C GLU A 58 21.70 1.96 10.61
N HIS A 59 20.99 0.84 10.61
CA HIS A 59 19.63 0.80 10.10
C HIS A 59 18.69 1.69 10.93
N PRO A 60 17.76 2.42 10.29
CA PRO A 60 16.73 3.18 10.99
C PRO A 60 15.94 2.32 11.97
N GLN A 61 15.67 2.86 13.15
CA GLN A 61 14.80 2.20 14.12
C GLN A 61 13.35 2.28 13.64
N TRP A 62 12.76 1.11 13.37
CA TRP A 62 11.33 1.00 13.08
C TRP A 62 10.52 1.04 14.38
N TYR A 63 9.43 1.80 14.36
CA TYR A 63 8.48 1.93 15.47
C TYR A 63 7.12 1.33 15.08
N PHE A 64 6.35 0.95 16.10
CA PHE A 64 4.97 0.53 15.94
C PHE A 64 4.07 1.32 16.90
N VAL A 65 2.79 1.47 16.53
CA VAL A 65 1.79 2.08 17.40
C VAL A 65 1.29 1.04 18.39
N SER A 66 1.45 1.32 19.69
CA SER A 66 0.90 0.47 20.74
C SER A 66 -0.62 0.35 20.62
N GLY A 67 -1.13 -0.88 20.68
CA GLY A 67 -2.54 -1.18 20.41
C GLY A 67 -2.94 -1.20 18.93
N GLY A 68 -1.97 -1.06 18.01
CA GLY A 68 -2.16 -1.13 16.56
C GLY A 68 -2.63 0.19 15.92
N SER A 69 -2.71 0.21 14.58
CA SER A 69 -3.13 1.38 13.81
C SER A 69 -4.55 1.87 14.14
N GLN A 70 -5.44 0.97 14.59
CA GLN A 70 -6.77 1.35 15.06
C GLN A 70 -6.74 2.36 16.21
N SER A 71 -5.65 2.42 16.99
CA SER A 71 -5.50 3.39 18.08
C SER A 71 -5.59 4.84 17.61
N TYR A 72 -4.91 5.22 16.51
CA TYR A 72 -4.99 6.60 16.03
C TYR A 72 -6.34 6.90 15.35
N VAL A 73 -6.98 5.89 14.73
CA VAL A 73 -8.33 6.04 14.16
C VAL A 73 -9.35 6.31 15.28
N ARG A 74 -9.28 5.56 16.39
CA ARG A 74 -10.13 5.79 17.56
C ARG A 74 -9.88 7.16 18.20
N ALA A 75 -8.62 7.59 18.26
CA ALA A 75 -8.27 8.91 18.77
C ALA A 75 -8.88 10.02 17.91
N PHE A 76 -8.74 9.94 16.58
CA PHE A 76 -9.36 10.86 15.64
C PHE A 76 -10.89 10.92 15.81
N LEU A 77 -11.56 9.76 15.84
CA LEU A 77 -13.02 9.68 15.94
C LEU A 77 -13.58 10.26 17.25
N LYS A 78 -12.78 10.33 18.31
CA LYS A 78 -13.20 10.93 19.59
C LYS A 78 -13.40 12.43 19.48
N ASP A 79 -12.56 13.11 18.70
CA ASP A 79 -12.54 14.57 18.58
C ASP A 79 -13.15 15.06 17.25
N PHE A 80 -13.42 14.15 16.32
CA PHE A 80 -14.02 14.47 15.02
C PHE A 80 -15.47 14.94 15.19
N LYS A 81 -15.75 16.15 14.71
CA LYS A 81 -17.07 16.80 14.82
C LYS A 81 -17.93 16.62 13.57
N GLY A 82 -17.39 16.00 12.51
CA GLY A 82 -18.14 15.68 11.30
C GLY A 82 -18.94 14.40 11.44
N GLU A 83 -19.71 14.08 10.41
CA GLU A 83 -20.46 12.83 10.34
C GLU A 83 -19.60 11.71 9.74
N VAL A 84 -19.68 10.53 10.36
CA VAL A 84 -19.05 9.29 9.85
C VAL A 84 -20.14 8.29 9.52
N VAL A 85 -20.26 7.98 8.24
CA VAL A 85 -21.25 7.01 7.74
C VAL A 85 -20.52 5.72 7.36
N ALA A 86 -20.52 4.75 8.27
CA ALA A 86 -19.94 3.43 8.01
C ALA A 86 -20.87 2.55 7.16
N ASN A 87 -20.32 1.52 6.52
CA ASN A 87 -21.06 0.59 5.63
C ASN A 87 -21.80 1.29 4.47
N CYS A 88 -21.27 2.43 4.02
CA CYS A 88 -21.83 3.23 2.94
C CYS A 88 -20.81 3.34 1.80
N ALA A 89 -20.86 2.40 0.87
CA ALA A 89 -20.02 2.44 -0.33
C ALA A 89 -20.59 3.46 -1.32
N VAL A 90 -19.95 4.61 -1.48
CA VAL A 90 -20.39 5.65 -2.43
C VAL A 90 -20.61 5.04 -3.81
N ALA A 91 -21.80 5.26 -4.39
CA ALA A 91 -22.19 4.67 -5.67
C ALA A 91 -21.65 5.45 -6.88
N GLY A 92 -21.38 6.73 -6.70
CA GLY A 92 -20.84 7.60 -7.74
C GLY A 92 -20.83 9.06 -7.30
N ILE A 93 -20.13 9.88 -8.08
CA ILE A 93 -19.89 11.30 -7.88
C ILE A 93 -20.21 12.00 -9.19
N ARG A 94 -21.22 12.86 -9.16
CA ARG A 94 -21.65 13.66 -10.29
C ARG A 94 -21.39 15.12 -10.00
N ARG A 95 -20.70 15.81 -10.92
CA ARG A 95 -20.22 17.17 -10.70
C ARG A 95 -21.09 18.16 -11.47
N GLU A 96 -21.57 19.19 -10.79
CA GLU A 96 -22.31 20.30 -11.36
C GLU A 96 -21.45 21.58 -11.34
N ALA A 97 -21.94 22.67 -11.92
CA ALA A 97 -21.16 23.91 -12.05
C ALA A 97 -20.71 24.50 -10.70
N SER A 98 -21.51 24.34 -9.65
CA SER A 98 -21.25 24.95 -8.32
C SER A 98 -21.24 23.96 -7.16
N ARG A 99 -21.52 22.68 -7.40
CA ARG A 99 -21.65 21.66 -6.34
C ARG A 99 -21.35 20.26 -6.85
N VAL A 100 -21.25 19.33 -5.94
CA VAL A 100 -21.01 17.90 -6.19
C VAL A 100 -22.17 17.11 -5.60
N ALA A 101 -22.74 16.20 -6.38
CA ALA A 101 -23.70 15.20 -5.93
C ALA A 101 -22.98 13.88 -5.67
N VAL A 102 -23.18 13.31 -4.50
CA VAL A 102 -22.59 12.03 -4.05
C VAL A 102 -23.72 11.03 -3.90
N GLY A 103 -23.67 9.94 -4.67
CA GLY A 103 -24.64 8.86 -4.61
C GLY A 103 -24.42 7.99 -3.38
N LEU A 104 -25.43 7.92 -2.50
CA LEU A 104 -25.45 7.12 -1.30
C LEU A 104 -26.36 5.89 -1.51
N PRO A 105 -25.86 4.66 -1.30
CA PRO A 105 -26.67 3.45 -1.47
C PRO A 105 -27.96 3.50 -0.66
N GLY A 106 -29.10 3.31 -1.34
CA GLY A 106 -30.43 3.28 -0.72
C GLY A 106 -30.95 4.64 -0.20
N ALA A 107 -30.18 5.72 -0.30
CA ALA A 107 -30.53 7.04 0.24
C ALA A 107 -30.55 8.18 -0.81
N GLY A 108 -30.24 7.88 -2.08
CA GLY A 108 -30.27 8.86 -3.17
C GLY A 108 -28.98 9.66 -3.31
N GLU A 109 -29.08 10.94 -3.69
CA GLU A 109 -27.93 11.84 -3.82
C GLU A 109 -27.87 12.81 -2.62
N ALA A 110 -26.67 13.00 -2.07
CA ALA A 110 -26.35 14.09 -1.15
C ALA A 110 -25.50 15.16 -1.87
N PHE A 111 -25.78 16.44 -1.60
CA PHE A 111 -25.09 17.55 -2.27
C PHE A 111 -24.08 18.23 -1.34
N TYR A 112 -22.91 18.53 -1.87
CA TYR A 112 -21.80 19.18 -1.18
C TYR A 112 -21.17 20.25 -2.06
N ASP A 113 -20.50 21.24 -1.48
CA ASP A 113 -19.77 22.24 -2.26
C ASP A 113 -18.56 21.62 -2.98
N ARG A 114 -17.90 20.66 -2.31
CA ARG A 114 -16.64 20.05 -2.74
C ARG A 114 -16.57 18.60 -2.28
N VAL A 115 -15.74 17.80 -2.94
CA VAL A 115 -15.49 16.40 -2.58
C VAL A 115 -13.99 16.11 -2.51
N ILE A 116 -13.57 15.38 -1.48
CA ILE A 116 -12.22 14.82 -1.36
C ILE A 116 -12.34 13.30 -1.48
N ILE A 117 -11.69 12.72 -2.48
CA ILE A 117 -11.68 11.28 -2.73
C ILE A 117 -10.37 10.73 -2.18
N ALA A 118 -10.48 10.01 -1.06
CA ALA A 118 -9.37 9.36 -0.36
C ALA A 118 -9.34 7.85 -0.60
N ALA A 119 -9.68 7.42 -1.82
CA ALA A 119 -9.73 6.03 -2.27
C ALA A 119 -8.54 5.70 -3.19
N HIS A 120 -8.41 4.45 -3.62
CA HIS A 120 -7.46 4.10 -4.67
C HIS A 120 -7.74 4.87 -5.97
N ALA A 121 -6.72 5.10 -6.79
CA ALA A 121 -6.84 5.91 -8.00
C ALA A 121 -7.84 5.32 -9.01
N ASP A 122 -7.88 4.00 -9.15
CA ASP A 122 -8.82 3.31 -10.03
C ASP A 122 -10.25 3.37 -9.48
N GLU A 123 -10.43 3.24 -8.17
CA GLU A 123 -11.71 3.43 -7.48
C GLU A 123 -12.19 4.88 -7.60
N ALA A 124 -11.31 5.85 -7.36
CA ALA A 124 -11.59 7.27 -7.49
C ALA A 124 -12.08 7.60 -8.90
N LEU A 125 -11.42 7.05 -9.93
CA LEU A 125 -11.87 7.23 -11.30
C LEU A 125 -13.24 6.59 -11.57
N LYS A 126 -13.48 5.37 -11.09
CA LYS A 126 -14.77 4.67 -11.23
C LYS A 126 -15.91 5.41 -10.54
N LEU A 127 -15.61 6.13 -9.46
CA LEU A 127 -16.61 6.95 -8.75
C LEU A 127 -17.03 8.17 -9.58
N LEU A 128 -16.19 8.72 -10.45
CA LEU A 128 -16.54 9.90 -11.24
C LEU A 128 -17.50 9.52 -12.38
N SER A 129 -18.66 10.18 -12.46
CA SER A 129 -19.60 9.96 -13.58
C SER A 129 -19.13 10.58 -14.90
N ASP A 130 -18.21 11.54 -14.83
CA ASP A 130 -17.80 12.38 -15.95
C ASP A 130 -16.29 12.72 -15.90
N PRO A 131 -15.41 11.70 -15.77
CA PRO A 131 -13.98 11.94 -15.66
C PRO A 131 -13.47 12.70 -16.88
N SER A 132 -12.71 13.75 -16.65
CA SER A 132 -12.03 14.47 -17.72
C SER A 132 -10.96 13.59 -18.38
N PRO A 133 -10.49 13.94 -19.59
CA PRO A 133 -9.38 13.23 -20.22
C PRO A 133 -8.12 13.20 -19.34
N GLU A 134 -7.86 14.27 -18.61
CA GLU A 134 -6.68 14.39 -17.74
C GLU A 134 -6.81 13.52 -16.48
N GLU A 135 -7.98 13.52 -15.83
CA GLU A 135 -8.26 12.60 -14.71
C GLU A 135 -8.12 11.15 -15.14
N SER A 136 -8.69 10.80 -16.30
CA SER A 136 -8.57 9.44 -16.86
C SER A 136 -7.11 9.08 -17.14
N ARG A 137 -6.35 9.97 -17.79
CA ARG A 137 -4.93 9.75 -18.11
C ARG A 137 -4.10 9.50 -16.85
N LEU A 138 -4.30 10.31 -15.82
CA LEU A 138 -3.48 10.27 -14.61
C LEU A 138 -3.89 9.14 -13.64
N LEU A 139 -5.19 8.87 -13.50
CA LEU A 139 -5.68 7.84 -12.58
C LEU A 139 -5.60 6.42 -13.18
N LEU A 140 -5.83 6.23 -14.48
CA LEU A 140 -5.71 4.90 -15.13
C LEU A 140 -4.27 4.38 -15.20
N ALA A 141 -3.28 5.24 -15.02
CA ALA A 141 -1.89 4.83 -14.96
C ALA A 141 -1.60 3.94 -13.72
N TRP A 142 -2.48 4.00 -12.71
CA TRP A 142 -2.38 3.21 -11.49
C TRP A 142 -3.16 1.90 -11.61
N THR A 143 -2.46 0.81 -11.35
CA THR A 143 -3.04 -0.52 -11.25
C THR A 143 -2.73 -1.09 -9.87
N TYR A 144 -3.48 -2.12 -9.46
CA TYR A 144 -3.40 -2.66 -8.12
C TYR A 144 -3.24 -4.18 -8.16
N SER A 145 -2.32 -4.71 -7.37
CA SER A 145 -2.17 -6.15 -7.13
C SER A 145 -3.04 -6.57 -5.96
N GLN A 146 -3.66 -7.75 -6.04
CA GLN A 146 -4.37 -8.34 -4.92
C GLN A 146 -3.39 -9.12 -4.03
N ASN A 147 -3.53 -8.97 -2.73
CA ASN A 147 -2.75 -9.66 -1.72
C ASN A 147 -3.68 -10.31 -0.70
N ASN A 148 -3.65 -11.64 -0.65
CA ASN A 148 -4.38 -12.39 0.35
C ASN A 148 -3.60 -12.40 1.66
N THR A 149 -4.19 -11.87 2.73
CA THR A 149 -3.53 -11.74 4.03
C THR A 149 -4.25 -12.55 5.07
N ILE A 150 -3.52 -13.47 5.72
CA ILE A 150 -4.09 -14.37 6.73
C ILE A 150 -3.40 -14.12 8.06
N LEU A 151 -4.18 -13.83 9.10
CA LEU A 151 -3.76 -13.88 10.50
C LEU A 151 -3.98 -15.31 11.02
N HIS A 152 -2.92 -15.91 11.56
CA HIS A 152 -2.93 -17.31 11.98
C HIS A 152 -1.89 -17.58 13.09
N ARG A 153 -1.84 -18.83 13.56
CA ARG A 153 -0.92 -19.31 14.60
C ARG A 153 0.06 -20.39 14.12
N ASP A 154 0.05 -20.70 12.83
CA ASP A 154 0.91 -21.73 12.26
C ASP A 154 2.35 -21.22 12.09
N ILE A 155 3.21 -21.60 13.03
CA ILE A 155 4.63 -21.25 13.05
C ILE A 155 5.45 -21.96 11.95
N SER A 156 4.87 -22.88 11.18
CA SER A 156 5.56 -23.51 10.05
C SER A 156 5.94 -22.50 8.95
N TYR A 157 5.28 -21.33 8.94
CA TYR A 157 5.59 -20.20 8.06
C TYR A 157 6.72 -19.30 8.58
N LEU A 158 7.33 -19.64 9.72
CA LEU A 158 8.58 -19.02 10.15
C LEU A 158 9.77 -19.88 9.72
N PRO A 159 10.98 -19.32 9.60
CA PRO A 159 12.17 -20.09 9.24
C PRO A 159 12.38 -21.30 10.17
N GLN A 160 12.80 -22.44 9.62
CA GLN A 160 13.09 -23.64 10.43
C GLN A 160 14.14 -23.36 11.52
N ASN A 161 15.14 -22.54 11.19
CA ASN A 161 16.11 -22.05 12.16
C ASN A 161 15.54 -20.87 12.95
N GLN A 162 15.21 -21.11 14.22
CA GLN A 162 14.68 -20.08 15.12
C GLN A 162 15.59 -18.85 15.29
N ARG A 163 16.91 -19.01 15.08
CA ARG A 163 17.85 -17.88 15.12
C ARG A 163 17.66 -16.91 13.97
N ALA A 164 17.00 -17.34 12.89
CA ALA A 164 16.69 -16.51 11.73
C ALA A 164 15.29 -15.87 11.82
N TRP A 165 14.56 -16.07 12.91
CA TRP A 165 13.25 -15.45 13.08
C TRP A 165 13.39 -13.93 13.18
N ALA A 166 12.86 -13.26 12.16
CA ALA A 166 12.76 -11.81 12.11
C ALA A 166 11.30 -11.37 12.25
N SER A 167 11.08 -10.06 12.37
CA SER A 167 9.72 -9.52 12.35
C SER A 167 9.06 -9.76 10.99
N TRP A 168 9.84 -9.78 9.90
CA TRP A 168 9.41 -10.05 8.53
C TRP A 168 10.24 -11.21 7.97
N ASN A 169 9.59 -12.25 7.46
CA ASN A 169 10.25 -13.47 7.00
C ASN A 169 9.78 -13.78 5.58
N TYR A 170 10.67 -13.60 4.61
CA TYR A 170 10.41 -13.96 3.22
C TYR A 170 10.51 -15.48 3.04
N ILE A 171 9.55 -16.05 2.32
CA ILE A 171 9.53 -17.47 1.98
C ILE A 171 9.40 -17.59 0.46
N ARG A 172 10.25 -18.43 -0.12
CA ARG A 172 10.09 -18.89 -1.49
C ARG A 172 10.24 -20.41 -1.51
N GLU A 173 9.14 -21.09 -1.80
CA GLU A 173 9.12 -22.54 -1.91
C GLU A 173 9.82 -22.99 -3.19
N ALA A 174 10.43 -24.17 -3.15
CA ALA A 174 11.07 -24.76 -4.31
C ALA A 174 10.02 -25.04 -5.41
N GLY A 175 10.33 -24.67 -6.66
CA GLY A 175 9.43 -24.88 -7.80
C GLY A 175 8.37 -23.81 -8.00
N MET A 176 8.34 -22.75 -7.18
CA MET A 176 7.50 -21.58 -7.46
C MET A 176 8.00 -20.82 -8.71
N ASP A 177 7.05 -20.40 -9.54
CA ASP A 177 7.29 -19.52 -10.68
C ASP A 177 7.96 -18.21 -10.22
N ALA A 178 8.77 -17.58 -11.08
CA ALA A 178 9.28 -16.24 -10.86
C ALA A 178 8.16 -15.19 -10.79
N ASP A 179 7.03 -15.44 -11.45
CA ASP A 179 5.86 -14.57 -11.42
C ASP A 179 4.89 -14.86 -10.27
N ALA A 180 5.20 -15.85 -9.42
CA ALA A 180 4.40 -16.12 -8.24
C ALA A 180 4.46 -14.94 -7.25
N PRO A 181 3.35 -14.59 -6.57
CA PRO A 181 3.37 -13.58 -5.53
C PRO A 181 4.35 -13.93 -4.42
N VAL A 182 4.94 -12.89 -3.83
CA VAL A 182 5.82 -13.05 -2.67
C VAL A 182 5.02 -13.56 -1.48
N THR A 183 5.52 -14.62 -0.84
CA THR A 183 5.05 -15.05 0.47
C THR A 183 5.87 -14.38 1.56
N LEU A 184 5.23 -13.53 2.34
CA LEU A 184 5.87 -12.81 3.44
C LEU A 184 5.12 -13.07 4.74
N THR A 185 5.84 -13.55 5.76
CA THR A 185 5.29 -13.83 7.08
C THR A 185 5.81 -12.84 8.12
N TYR A 186 4.89 -12.09 8.70
CA TYR A 186 5.13 -11.20 9.81
C TYR A 186 4.98 -11.96 11.13
N ASP A 187 6.04 -12.08 11.92
CA ASP A 187 5.92 -12.52 13.32
C ASP A 187 5.37 -11.34 14.14
N MET A 188 4.04 -11.24 14.22
CA MET A 188 3.35 -10.14 14.91
C MET A 188 3.66 -10.11 16.40
N THR A 189 3.94 -11.28 16.99
CA THR A 189 4.29 -11.38 18.41
C THR A 189 5.61 -10.68 18.68
N ARG A 190 6.60 -10.88 17.79
CA ARG A 190 7.87 -10.16 17.83
C ARG A 190 7.69 -8.68 17.44
N LEU A 191 7.04 -8.42 16.31
CA LEU A 191 6.92 -7.08 15.73
C LEU A 191 6.22 -6.08 16.67
N GLN A 192 5.15 -6.51 17.32
CA GLN A 192 4.35 -5.67 18.22
C GLN A 192 4.63 -5.97 19.71
N CYS A 193 5.63 -6.79 20.01
CA CYS A 193 6.00 -7.17 21.38
C CYS A 193 4.79 -7.69 22.20
N LEU A 194 3.96 -8.53 21.58
CA LEU A 194 2.73 -9.03 22.20
C LEU A 194 3.06 -9.94 23.38
N LYS A 195 2.41 -9.71 24.53
CA LYS A 195 2.57 -10.53 25.74
C LYS A 195 1.61 -11.72 25.70
N THR A 196 1.95 -12.74 24.93
CA THR A 196 1.10 -13.92 24.68
C THR A 196 1.88 -15.23 24.83
N LYS A 197 1.18 -16.33 25.13
CA LYS A 197 1.78 -17.68 25.14
C LYS A 197 1.88 -18.27 23.73
N GLU A 198 0.91 -17.94 22.87
CA GLU A 198 0.89 -18.34 21.47
C GLU A 198 1.64 -17.32 20.61
N ARG A 199 2.18 -17.79 19.47
CA ARG A 199 2.75 -16.94 18.41
C ARG A 199 1.68 -16.63 17.38
N TYR A 200 1.48 -15.35 17.12
CA TYR A 200 0.63 -14.85 16.05
C TYR A 200 1.48 -14.43 14.85
N CYS A 201 1.09 -14.93 13.68
CA CYS A 201 1.71 -14.62 12.40
C CYS A 201 0.68 -14.01 11.45
N VAL A 202 1.14 -13.10 10.59
CA VAL A 202 0.37 -12.64 9.43
C VAL A 202 1.14 -13.03 8.19
N THR A 203 0.57 -13.87 7.33
CA THR A 203 1.19 -14.27 6.06
C THR A 203 0.44 -13.65 4.89
N LEU A 204 1.20 -13.01 4.00
CA LEU A 204 0.74 -12.53 2.70
C LEU A 204 0.97 -13.62 1.67
N ASN A 205 -0.02 -13.86 0.82
CA ASN A 205 -0.01 -14.78 -0.31
C ASN A 205 0.66 -16.13 0.03
N PRO A 206 0.07 -16.92 0.95
CA PRO A 206 0.71 -18.12 1.46
C PRO A 206 0.98 -19.12 0.32
N ALA A 207 2.24 -19.52 0.15
CA ALA A 207 2.68 -20.45 -0.91
C ALA A 207 2.07 -21.86 -0.82
N ARG A 208 1.55 -22.21 0.37
CA ARG A 208 0.83 -23.45 0.66
C ARG A 208 -0.41 -23.13 1.50
N PRO A 209 -1.37 -24.04 1.68
CA PRO A 209 -2.53 -23.79 2.53
C PRO A 209 -2.14 -23.70 4.02
N ILE A 210 -2.73 -22.75 4.74
CA ILE A 210 -2.66 -22.67 6.20
C ILE A 210 -3.76 -23.57 6.79
N PRO A 211 -3.47 -24.46 7.75
CA PRO A 211 -4.50 -25.28 8.39
C PRO A 211 -5.64 -24.44 8.97
N GLU A 212 -6.89 -24.77 8.65
CA GLU A 212 -8.07 -23.98 9.04
C GLU A 212 -8.15 -23.72 10.55
N ALA A 213 -7.81 -24.73 11.37
CA ALA A 213 -7.77 -24.60 12.83
C ALA A 213 -6.76 -23.55 13.34
N SER A 214 -5.76 -23.21 12.53
CA SER A 214 -4.76 -22.18 12.85
C SER A 214 -5.17 -20.79 12.38
N VAL A 215 -6.11 -20.68 11.43
CA VAL A 215 -6.58 -19.42 10.86
C VAL A 215 -7.46 -18.68 11.87
N ILE A 216 -7.20 -17.38 12.02
CA ILE A 216 -7.98 -16.47 12.88
C ILE A 216 -8.78 -15.50 12.01
N ARG A 217 -8.16 -14.94 10.98
CA ARG A 217 -8.79 -13.98 10.08
C ARG A 217 -8.13 -14.01 8.70
N GLN A 218 -8.93 -13.83 7.67
CA GLN A 218 -8.45 -13.60 6.31
C GLN A 218 -9.01 -12.27 5.80
N ILE A 219 -8.17 -11.49 5.13
CA ILE A 219 -8.51 -10.20 4.54
C ILE A 219 -7.79 -10.10 3.19
N ASP A 220 -8.52 -9.72 2.16
CA ASP A 220 -7.93 -9.41 0.86
C ASP A 220 -7.65 -7.91 0.79
N TYR A 221 -6.40 -7.56 0.49
CA TYR A 221 -5.97 -6.20 0.27
C TYR A 221 -5.59 -5.99 -1.19
N THR A 222 -5.60 -4.74 -1.61
CA THR A 222 -5.03 -4.30 -2.88
C THR A 222 -3.85 -3.37 -2.61
N HIS A 223 -2.78 -3.51 -3.39
CA HIS A 223 -1.58 -2.70 -3.25
C HIS A 223 -1.25 -2.01 -4.58
N PRO A 224 -0.91 -0.70 -4.59
CA PRO A 224 -0.58 0.02 -5.82
C PRO A 224 0.67 -0.55 -6.49
N VAL A 225 0.62 -0.67 -7.81
CA VAL A 225 1.73 -1.14 -8.65
C VAL A 225 2.49 0.06 -9.20
N TYR A 226 3.74 0.18 -8.77
CA TYR A 226 4.67 1.22 -9.25
C TYR A 226 5.40 0.73 -10.49
N ASN A 227 5.22 1.46 -11.59
CA ASN A 227 5.88 1.25 -12.87
C ASN A 227 6.15 2.62 -13.51
N PHE A 228 6.74 2.65 -14.71
CA PHE A 228 7.05 3.92 -15.38
C PHE A 228 5.81 4.79 -15.64
N ALA A 229 4.66 4.19 -15.96
CA ALA A 229 3.43 4.93 -16.23
C ALA A 229 2.87 5.56 -14.95
N SER A 230 2.73 4.79 -13.87
CA SER A 230 2.22 5.31 -12.59
C SER A 230 3.16 6.37 -12.02
N LEU A 231 4.48 6.16 -12.03
CA LEU A 231 5.45 7.13 -11.52
C LEU A 231 5.54 8.41 -12.37
N SER A 232 5.34 8.31 -13.69
CA SER A 232 5.24 9.50 -14.54
C SER A 232 3.98 10.30 -14.20
N SER A 233 2.83 9.62 -14.05
CA SER A 233 1.57 10.26 -13.69
C SER A 233 1.59 10.87 -12.28
N GLN A 234 2.32 10.26 -11.35
CA GLN A 234 2.37 10.65 -9.94
C GLN A 234 2.77 12.11 -9.74
N LYS A 235 3.75 12.57 -10.53
CA LYS A 235 4.28 13.94 -10.49
C LYS A 235 3.25 15.00 -10.89
N GLU A 236 2.19 14.59 -11.58
CA GLU A 236 1.15 15.46 -12.10
C GLU A 236 -0.15 15.39 -11.29
N LEU A 237 -0.33 14.38 -10.43
CA LEU A 237 -1.57 14.15 -9.67
C LEU A 237 -2.03 15.39 -8.88
N GLY A 238 -1.09 16.12 -8.27
CA GLY A 238 -1.42 17.33 -7.51
C GLY A 238 -2.12 18.41 -8.33
N ARG A 239 -1.97 18.42 -9.66
CA ARG A 239 -2.65 19.36 -10.57
C ARG A 239 -4.15 19.10 -10.70
N LEU A 240 -4.62 17.91 -10.34
CA LEU A 240 -6.05 17.58 -10.34
C LEU A 240 -6.79 18.26 -9.20
N ASN A 241 -6.11 18.57 -8.09
CA ASN A 241 -6.74 19.07 -6.88
C ASN A 241 -7.26 20.50 -7.08
N GLY A 242 -8.52 20.72 -6.72
CA GLY A 242 -9.21 22.00 -6.88
C GLY A 242 -9.88 22.19 -8.23
N VAL A 243 -9.68 21.27 -9.17
CA VAL A 243 -10.38 21.29 -10.47
C VAL A 243 -11.79 20.72 -10.28
N ARG A 244 -12.80 21.45 -10.77
CA ARG A 244 -14.22 21.04 -10.71
C ARG A 244 -14.67 20.62 -9.29
N ASN A 245 -14.25 21.38 -8.27
CA ASN A 245 -14.56 21.13 -6.86
C ASN A 245 -14.19 19.73 -6.35
N THR A 246 -13.22 19.09 -6.99
CA THR A 246 -12.78 17.72 -6.71
C THR A 246 -11.33 17.70 -6.26
N TYR A 247 -11.03 16.87 -5.28
CA TYR A 247 -9.70 16.70 -4.71
C TYR A 247 -9.44 15.21 -4.51
N PHE A 248 -8.18 14.82 -4.59
CA PHE A 248 -7.69 13.46 -4.48
C PHE A 248 -6.53 13.44 -3.49
N CYS A 249 -6.52 12.42 -2.64
CA CYS A 249 -5.41 12.12 -1.75
C CYS A 249 -5.34 10.62 -1.51
N GLY A 250 -4.19 10.13 -1.07
CA GLY A 250 -3.97 8.73 -0.83
C GLY A 250 -2.50 8.35 -0.95
N SER A 251 -2.18 7.12 -0.56
CA SER A 251 -0.80 6.64 -0.51
C SER A 251 -0.08 6.66 -1.88
N TYR A 252 -0.84 6.59 -2.98
CA TYR A 252 -0.34 6.67 -4.36
C TYR A 252 0.19 8.06 -4.76
N PHE A 253 0.11 9.08 -3.89
CA PHE A 253 0.81 10.36 -4.04
C PHE A 253 2.29 10.31 -3.57
N GLY A 254 2.79 9.15 -3.14
CA GLY A 254 4.18 8.95 -2.75
C GLY A 254 4.64 7.50 -2.91
N TYR A 255 5.27 6.90 -1.89
CA TYR A 255 5.80 5.54 -1.96
C TYR A 255 4.78 4.44 -1.64
N GLY A 256 3.55 4.80 -1.25
CA GLY A 256 2.49 3.84 -0.96
C GLY A 256 2.30 3.56 0.52
N PHE A 257 2.95 4.33 1.40
CA PHE A 257 2.90 4.12 2.85
C PHE A 257 1.98 5.12 3.56
N HIS A 258 1.82 4.93 4.87
CA HIS A 258 0.92 5.74 5.70
C HIS A 258 1.30 7.23 5.69
N GLU A 259 2.59 7.54 5.75
CA GLU A 259 3.07 8.93 5.71
C GLU A 259 2.72 9.62 4.39
N ASP A 260 2.81 8.89 3.27
CA ASP A 260 2.43 9.45 1.96
C ASP A 260 0.95 9.77 1.89
N ALA A 261 0.10 8.90 2.44
CA ALA A 261 -1.34 9.13 2.51
C ALA A 261 -1.65 10.36 3.38
N VAL A 262 -1.07 10.44 4.58
CA VAL A 262 -1.27 11.58 5.50
C VAL A 262 -0.77 12.88 4.87
N ARG A 263 0.47 12.91 4.39
CA ARG A 263 1.05 14.08 3.70
C ARG A 263 0.16 14.56 2.56
N SER A 264 -0.32 13.65 1.71
CA SER A 264 -1.19 14.04 0.60
C SER A 264 -2.53 14.64 1.06
N ALA A 265 -3.07 14.18 2.20
CA ALA A 265 -4.27 14.76 2.80
C ALA A 265 -3.98 16.13 3.42
N VAL A 266 -2.81 16.33 4.04
CA VAL A 266 -2.35 17.65 4.53
C VAL A 266 -2.23 18.64 3.37
N ASP A 267 -1.65 18.22 2.26
CA ASP A 267 -1.50 19.07 1.07
C ASP A 267 -2.88 19.52 0.53
N VAL A 268 -3.89 18.64 0.54
CA VAL A 268 -5.28 19.02 0.25
C VAL A 268 -5.86 19.95 1.31
N GLY A 269 -5.63 19.68 2.60
CA GLY A 269 -6.06 20.52 3.72
C GLY A 269 -5.57 21.96 3.61
N ARG A 270 -4.32 22.17 3.17
CA ARG A 270 -3.73 23.50 2.96
C ARG A 270 -4.46 24.31 1.89
N MET A 271 -5.09 23.66 0.90
CA MET A 271 -5.95 24.32 -0.09
C MET A 271 -7.23 24.89 0.52
N PHE A 272 -7.59 24.44 1.73
CA PHE A 272 -8.67 24.95 2.56
C PHE A 272 -8.18 25.86 3.70
N SER A 273 -6.90 26.23 3.68
CA SER A 273 -6.25 26.98 4.78
C SER A 273 -6.29 26.23 6.12
N ILE A 274 -6.25 24.90 6.07
CA ILE A 274 -6.13 24.01 7.23
C ILE A 274 -4.72 23.42 7.22
N ASP A 275 -3.99 23.54 8.31
CA ASP A 275 -2.66 22.93 8.49
C ASP A 275 -2.66 22.04 9.75
N LEU A 276 -1.64 21.17 9.84
CA LEU A 276 -1.53 20.13 10.88
C LEU A 276 -0.56 20.51 12.00
#